data_AF-A0A2D5XQE2-F1
#
_entry.id   AF-A0A2D5XQE2-F1
#
_cell.length_a   1.000
_cell.length_b   1.000
_cell.length_c   1.000
_cell.angle_alpha   90.00
_cell.angle_beta   90.00
_cell.angle_gamma   90.00
#
_symmetry.space_group_name_H-M   'P 1'
#
loop_
_entity.id
_entity.type
_entity.pdbx_description
1 polymer ?
#
loop_
_entity_poly.entity_id
_entity_poly.type
_entity_poly.pdbx_seq_one_letter_code
_entity_poly.pdbx_strand_id
1 'polypeptide(L)'
;MKCMLNLIWAFLAALPLSPLPQDEPADTSSRLAPPVRILGGDTAIDVTVGHAAPLVMDFDGDGRRDLLVGEFGRGKFSPERLPVGVRKKWTSGFSEGKLRIYRNLGTNSAPEYSDFEYLRAGKEFASIPTT
;
A
#
# COMPACT_ATOMS: atom_id res chain seq x y z
N MET A 1 4.29 -79.19 -0.16
CA MET A 1 3.58 -77.96 0.25
C MET A 1 4.62 -77.01 0.85
N LYS A 2 5.14 -76.06 0.07
CA LYS A 2 6.15 -75.08 0.52
C LYS A 2 5.51 -73.70 0.41
N CYS A 3 5.18 -73.10 1.56
CA CYS A 3 4.82 -71.69 1.66
C CYS A 3 6.10 -70.87 1.52
N MET A 4 6.15 -69.94 0.57
CA MET A 4 7.18 -68.90 0.49
C MET A 4 6.52 -67.57 0.81
N LEU A 5 6.99 -66.94 1.89
CA LEU A 5 6.61 -65.60 2.32
C LEU A 5 7.62 -64.60 1.75
N ASN A 6 7.18 -63.70 0.88
CA ASN A 6 8.00 -62.60 0.37
C ASN A 6 8.05 -61.46 1.39
N LEU A 7 9.25 -61.10 1.84
CA LEU A 7 9.50 -59.93 2.68
C LEU A 7 10.06 -58.81 1.81
N ILE A 8 9.24 -57.82 1.48
CA ILE A 8 9.67 -56.62 0.76
C ILE A 8 10.27 -55.64 1.79
N TRP A 9 11.56 -55.36 1.66
CA TRP A 9 12.21 -54.29 2.41
C TRP A 9 11.93 -52.96 1.71
N ALA A 10 11.16 -52.09 2.36
CA ALA A 10 11.02 -50.70 1.92
C ALA A 10 12.27 -49.91 2.37
N PHE A 11 13.09 -49.46 1.42
CA PHE A 11 14.10 -48.45 1.67
C PHE A 11 13.42 -47.11 1.85
N LEU A 12 13.36 -46.60 3.08
CA LEU A 12 13.01 -45.23 3.36
C LEU A 12 14.25 -44.36 3.05
N ALA A 13 14.27 -43.73 1.88
CA ALA A 13 15.31 -42.75 1.56
C ALA A 13 15.07 -41.50 2.41
N ALA A 14 15.98 -41.21 3.34
CA ALA A 14 16.01 -39.94 4.04
C ALA A 14 16.36 -38.84 3.03
N LEU A 15 15.41 -37.93 2.77
CA LEU A 15 15.70 -36.70 2.02
C LEU A 15 16.72 -35.89 2.83
N PRO A 16 17.80 -35.36 2.21
CA PRO A 16 18.71 -34.47 2.90
C PRO A 16 17.94 -33.22 3.33
N LEU A 17 17.97 -32.92 4.62
CA LEU A 17 17.44 -31.68 5.17
C LEU A 17 18.21 -30.54 4.51
N SER A 18 17.59 -29.80 3.60
CA SER A 18 18.18 -28.56 3.10
C SER A 18 18.33 -27.62 4.29
N PRO A 19 19.50 -26.99 4.51
CA PRO A 19 19.61 -25.99 5.55
C PRO A 19 18.55 -24.91 5.25
N LEU A 20 17.78 -24.55 6.29
CA LEU A 20 16.89 -23.39 6.19
C LEU A 20 17.72 -22.20 5.70
N PRO A 21 17.16 -21.34 4.82
CA PRO A 21 17.82 -20.11 4.40
C PRO A 21 18.41 -19.45 5.65
N GLN A 22 19.74 -19.38 5.71
CA GLN A 22 20.39 -18.68 6.80
C GLN A 22 19.97 -17.22 6.60
N ASP A 23 19.33 -16.61 7.60
CA ASP A 23 19.15 -15.16 7.61
C ASP A 23 20.56 -14.56 7.60
N GLU A 24 21.02 -14.16 6.42
CA GLU A 24 22.26 -13.42 6.26
C GLU A 24 22.22 -12.24 7.24
N PRO A 25 23.31 -12.00 8.00
CA PRO A 25 23.35 -10.91 8.97
C PRO A 25 23.01 -9.62 8.22
N ALA A 26 21.92 -8.97 8.63
CA ALA A 26 21.44 -7.74 8.00
C ALA A 26 22.61 -6.77 7.88
N ASP A 27 22.96 -6.42 6.65
CA ASP A 27 23.97 -5.40 6.36
C ASP A 27 23.60 -4.13 7.15
N THR A 28 24.38 -3.84 8.18
CA THR A 28 24.18 -2.68 9.05
C THR A 28 24.66 -1.39 8.39
N SER A 29 25.21 -1.48 7.18
CA SER A 29 25.33 -0.32 6.30
C SER A 29 23.92 0.12 5.90
N SER A 30 23.41 1.15 6.57
CA SER A 30 22.11 1.77 6.31
C SER A 30 22.07 2.52 4.97
N ARG A 31 22.67 1.96 3.92
CA ARG A 31 22.68 2.54 2.61
C ARG A 31 21.37 2.19 1.92
N LEU A 32 20.50 3.19 1.80
CA LEU A 32 19.32 3.10 0.97
C LEU A 32 19.73 2.70 -0.45
N ALA A 33 18.90 1.87 -1.10
CA ALA A 33 19.01 1.63 -2.53
C ALA A 33 18.87 2.97 -3.30
N PRO A 34 19.36 3.06 -4.55
CA PRO A 34 19.08 4.20 -5.41
C PRO A 34 17.58 4.52 -5.45
N PRO A 35 17.19 5.80 -5.45
CA PRO A 35 15.78 6.17 -5.47
C PRO A 35 15.13 5.70 -6.77
N VAL A 36 13.89 5.23 -6.66
CA VAL A 36 13.08 4.79 -7.80
C VAL A 36 11.86 5.70 -7.90
N ARG A 37 11.51 6.11 -9.12
CA ARG A 37 10.24 6.80 -9.37
C ARG A 37 9.11 5.78 -9.29
N ILE A 38 8.16 6.02 -8.39
CA ILE A 38 6.95 5.22 -8.29
C ILE A 38 5.95 5.76 -9.32
N LEU A 39 5.36 4.85 -10.08
CA LEU A 39 4.33 5.15 -11.07
C LEU A 39 2.96 4.75 -10.53
N GLY A 40 1.93 5.50 -10.90
CA GLY A 40 0.54 5.05 -10.91
C GLY A 40 0.12 4.93 -12.37
N GLY A 41 -0.19 3.71 -12.81
CA GLY A 41 -0.23 3.40 -14.24
C GLY A 41 1.13 3.71 -14.89
N ASP A 42 1.11 4.44 -16.00
CA ASP A 42 2.33 4.86 -16.72
C ASP A 42 2.87 6.23 -16.26
N THR A 43 2.25 6.86 -15.27
CA THR A 43 2.56 8.24 -14.86
C THR A 43 3.28 8.27 -13.52
N ALA A 44 4.35 9.06 -13.43
CA ALA A 44 5.02 9.29 -12.14
C ALA A 44 4.06 9.92 -11.14
N ILE A 45 4.01 9.38 -9.93
CA ILE A 45 3.13 9.89 -8.88
C ILE A 45 3.62 11.28 -8.46
N ASP A 46 2.80 12.29 -8.73
CA ASP A 46 3.03 13.68 -8.35
C ASP A 46 1.74 14.29 -7.75
N VAL A 47 1.87 14.89 -6.57
CA VAL A 47 0.74 15.55 -5.89
C VAL A 47 0.75 17.04 -6.19
N THR A 48 -0.45 17.60 -6.39
CA THR A 48 -0.58 18.92 -7.03
C THR A 48 -0.05 20.10 -6.23
N VAL A 49 0.08 19.95 -4.89
CA VAL A 49 0.57 20.95 -3.93
C VAL A 49 1.36 20.20 -2.84
N GLY A 50 2.48 20.78 -2.38
CA GLY A 50 3.61 20.15 -1.67
C GLY A 50 3.38 19.52 -0.27
N HIS A 51 2.24 18.87 -0.04
CA HIS A 51 1.92 18.16 1.20
C HIS A 51 1.42 16.75 0.90
N ALA A 52 2.34 15.90 0.40
CA ALA A 52 2.08 14.48 0.25
C ALA A 52 2.08 13.80 1.63
N ALA A 53 1.11 12.93 1.87
CA ALA A 53 1.08 12.04 3.04
C ALA A 53 0.93 10.58 2.57
N PRO A 54 2.03 9.91 2.17
CA PRO A 54 1.98 8.54 1.68
C PRO A 54 1.81 7.53 2.82
N LEU A 55 0.99 6.50 2.58
CA LEU A 55 0.78 5.35 3.46
C LEU A 55 0.69 4.07 2.60
N VAL A 56 1.42 3.03 3.00
CA VAL A 56 1.37 1.71 2.34
C VAL A 56 0.62 0.72 3.23
N MET A 57 -0.51 0.20 2.76
CA MET A 57 -1.35 -0.74 3.50
C MET A 57 -2.22 -1.59 2.57
N ASP A 58 -2.68 -2.75 3.04
CA ASP A 58 -3.72 -3.53 2.35
C ASP A 58 -5.08 -2.87 2.59
N PHE A 59 -5.55 -2.11 1.60
CA PHE A 59 -6.73 -1.25 1.76
C PHE A 59 -8.05 -1.97 1.53
N ASP A 60 -8.10 -2.95 0.63
CA ASP A 60 -9.33 -3.68 0.28
C ASP A 60 -9.36 -5.13 0.80
N GLY A 61 -8.29 -5.59 1.45
CA GLY A 61 -8.20 -6.92 2.02
C GLY A 61 -7.83 -8.02 1.01
N ASP A 62 -7.27 -7.67 -0.15
CA ASP A 62 -6.81 -8.62 -1.15
C ASP A 62 -5.43 -9.24 -0.84
N GLY A 63 -4.79 -8.83 0.26
CA GLY A 63 -3.47 -9.29 0.69
C GLY A 63 -2.31 -8.57 0.01
N ARG A 64 -2.57 -7.65 -0.92
CA ARG A 64 -1.57 -6.78 -1.55
C ARG A 64 -1.58 -5.41 -0.90
N ARG A 65 -0.40 -4.85 -0.67
CA ARG A 65 -0.25 -3.51 -0.08
C ARG A 65 -0.39 -2.45 -1.16
N ASP A 66 -1.45 -1.66 -1.05
CA ASP A 66 -1.74 -0.50 -1.85
C ASP A 66 -0.95 0.73 -1.39
N LEU A 67 -0.93 1.75 -2.24
CA LEU A 67 -0.40 3.06 -1.90
C LEU A 67 -1.53 4.07 -1.78
N LEU A 68 -1.66 4.66 -0.60
CA LEU A 68 -2.58 5.75 -0.31
C LEU A 68 -1.77 7.03 -0.21
N VAL A 69 -2.23 8.11 -0.85
CA VAL A 69 -1.54 9.41 -0.79
C VAL A 69 -2.56 10.50 -0.46
N GLY A 70 -2.43 11.07 0.73
CA GLY A 70 -3.13 12.30 1.08
C GLY A 70 -2.60 13.46 0.26
N GLU A 71 -3.48 14.26 -0.31
CA GLU A 71 -3.13 15.50 -0.99
C GLU A 71 -3.89 16.70 -0.43
N PHE A 72 -3.25 17.86 -0.52
CA PHE A 72 -3.83 19.15 -0.14
C PHE A 72 -5.00 19.57 -1.05
N GLY A 73 -4.95 19.17 -2.33
CA GLY A 73 -5.94 19.50 -3.35
C GLY A 73 -5.89 20.96 -3.81
N ARG A 74 -6.73 21.29 -4.81
CA ARG A 74 -6.96 22.68 -5.29
C ARG A 74 -8.41 23.15 -5.14
N GLY A 75 -9.29 22.26 -4.69
CA GLY A 75 -10.71 22.55 -4.47
C GLY A 75 -10.95 23.38 -3.22
N LYS A 76 -12.11 24.03 -3.11
CA LYS A 76 -12.55 24.68 -1.87
C LYS A 76 -13.35 23.70 -1.03
N PHE A 77 -13.03 23.58 0.25
CA PHE A 77 -13.80 22.79 1.20
C PHE A 77 -15.15 23.47 1.48
N SER A 78 -16.23 22.68 1.50
CA SER A 78 -17.58 23.17 1.76
C SER A 78 -17.71 23.71 3.21
N PRO A 79 -18.07 24.99 3.40
CA PRO A 79 -18.26 25.58 4.73
C PRO A 79 -19.36 24.91 5.56
N GLU A 80 -20.32 24.26 4.90
CA GLU A 80 -21.45 23.55 5.53
C GLU A 80 -20.97 22.30 6.30
N ARG A 81 -19.83 21.73 5.89
CA ARG A 81 -19.19 20.59 6.56
C ARG A 81 -18.28 21.01 7.72
N LEU A 82 -18.12 22.30 7.98
CA LEU A 82 -17.30 22.80 9.08
C LEU A 82 -18.11 22.90 10.38
N PRO A 83 -17.49 22.61 11.54
CA PRO A 83 -18.08 22.95 12.84
C PRO A 83 -18.40 24.45 12.93
N VAL A 84 -19.53 24.80 13.57
CA VAL A 84 -20.03 26.19 13.66
C VAL A 84 -18.98 27.18 14.18
N GLY A 85 -18.18 26.78 15.18
CA GLY A 85 -17.13 27.63 15.75
C GLY A 85 -15.97 27.91 14.79
N VAL A 86 -15.65 26.96 13.90
CA VAL A 86 -14.58 27.11 12.90
C VAL A 86 -15.02 28.09 11.82
N ARG A 87 -16.25 27.96 11.34
CA ARG A 87 -16.82 28.83 10.29
C ARG A 87 -16.85 30.31 10.67
N LYS A 88 -17.03 30.63 11.95
CA LYS A 88 -17.03 32.02 12.46
C LYS A 88 -15.62 32.60 12.61
N LYS A 89 -14.61 31.75 12.82
CA LYS A 89 -13.23 32.15 13.12
C LYS A 89 -12.36 32.28 11.87
N TRP A 90 -12.59 31.45 10.85
CA TRP A 90 -11.78 31.39 9.64
C TRP A 90 -12.60 31.78 8.40
N THR A 91 -12.32 32.96 7.85
CA THR A 91 -13.05 33.52 6.71
C THR A 91 -12.34 33.31 5.37
N SER A 92 -11.04 32.98 5.38
CA SER A 92 -10.23 32.75 4.17
C SER A 92 -10.62 31.47 3.40
N GLY A 93 -11.43 30.60 4.01
CA GLY A 93 -11.77 29.28 3.47
C GLY A 93 -10.68 28.24 3.70
N PHE A 94 -11.01 26.99 3.38
CA PHE A 94 -10.09 25.85 3.45
C PHE A 94 -10.01 25.20 2.08
N SER A 95 -8.86 24.60 1.78
CA SER A 95 -8.74 23.73 0.62
C SER A 95 -9.36 22.37 0.91
N GLU A 96 -9.83 21.70 -0.13
CA GLU A 96 -10.37 20.36 -0.05
C GLU A 96 -9.25 19.33 -0.16
N GLY A 97 -8.72 18.91 0.99
CA GLY A 97 -7.77 17.81 1.06
C GLY A 97 -8.48 16.48 0.81
N LYS A 98 -7.89 15.63 -0.03
CA LYS A 98 -8.45 14.34 -0.47
C LYS A 98 -7.43 13.22 -0.36
N LEU A 99 -7.91 11.99 -0.43
CA LEU A 99 -7.07 10.79 -0.42
C LEU A 99 -7.10 10.11 -1.79
N ARG A 100 -5.94 10.00 -2.43
CA ARG A 100 -5.72 9.17 -3.62
C ARG A 100 -5.45 7.73 -3.20
N ILE A 101 -6.04 6.76 -3.88
CA ILE A 101 -5.84 5.33 -3.69
C ILE A 101 -5.25 4.78 -4.99
N TYR A 102 -4.05 4.22 -4.90
CA TYR A 102 -3.39 3.51 -6.00
C TYR A 102 -3.39 2.02 -5.66
N ARG A 103 -4.22 1.23 -6.37
CA ARG A 103 -4.35 -0.21 -6.13
C ARG A 103 -3.09 -0.92 -6.57
N ASN A 104 -2.57 -1.86 -5.78
CA ASN A 104 -1.49 -2.71 -6.22
C ASN A 104 -2.04 -3.88 -7.06
N LEU A 105 -1.74 -3.88 -8.36
CA LEU A 105 -2.13 -4.91 -9.32
C LEU A 105 -1.07 -6.03 -9.45
N GLY A 106 0.13 -5.81 -8.91
CA GLY A 106 1.25 -6.74 -8.92
C GLY A 106 1.34 -7.58 -7.65
N THR A 107 2.50 -7.54 -6.98
CA THR A 107 2.75 -8.27 -5.73
C THR A 107 3.32 -7.35 -4.65
N ASN A 108 3.45 -7.85 -3.42
CA ASN A 108 4.09 -7.08 -2.34
C ASN A 108 5.60 -6.88 -2.53
N SER A 109 6.28 -7.77 -3.27
CA SER A 109 7.71 -7.67 -3.57
C SER A 109 7.99 -6.94 -4.89
N ALA A 110 7.02 -6.89 -5.80
CA ALA A 110 7.07 -6.16 -7.06
C ALA A 110 5.71 -5.47 -7.28
N PRO A 111 5.47 -4.31 -6.64
CA PRO A 111 4.20 -3.61 -6.75
C PRO A 111 4.04 -2.97 -8.13
N GLU A 112 2.83 -3.06 -8.66
CA GLU A 112 2.40 -2.37 -9.89
C GLU A 112 1.16 -1.57 -9.56
N TYR A 113 1.32 -0.28 -9.30
CA TYR A 113 0.21 0.56 -8.86
C TYR A 113 -0.63 1.01 -10.05
N SER A 114 -1.96 0.93 -9.93
CA SER A 114 -2.91 1.49 -10.88
C SER A 114 -2.82 3.02 -10.96
N ASP A 115 -3.53 3.64 -11.91
CA ASP A 115 -3.93 5.04 -11.76
C ASP A 115 -4.71 5.23 -10.46
N PHE A 116 -4.78 6.47 -9.95
CA PHE A 116 -5.47 6.72 -8.70
C PHE A 116 -6.96 6.93 -8.86
N GLU A 117 -7.67 6.53 -7.81
CA GLU A 117 -9.03 6.97 -7.53
C GLU A 117 -9.06 7.81 -6.25
N TYR A 118 -10.04 8.71 -6.12
CA TYR A 118 -10.28 9.38 -4.84
C TYR A 118 -11.14 8.53 -3.93
N LEU A 119 -10.76 8.41 -2.66
CA LEU A 119 -11.60 7.78 -1.65
C LEU A 119 -12.98 8.46 -1.60
N ARG A 120 -14.04 7.65 -1.57
CA ARG A 120 -15.43 8.13 -1.52
C ARG A 120 -16.04 7.94 -0.14
N ALA A 121 -16.87 8.89 0.25
CA ALA A 121 -17.75 8.84 1.42
C ALA A 121 -19.21 8.99 0.95
N GLY A 122 -19.87 7.87 0.68
CA GLY A 122 -21.23 7.86 0.13
C GLY A 122 -21.27 8.36 -1.32
N LYS A 123 -21.87 9.53 -1.56
CA LYS A 123 -21.96 10.13 -2.91
C LYS A 123 -20.80 11.09 -3.22
N GLU A 124 -20.11 11.57 -2.20
CA GLU A 124 -19.05 12.58 -2.28
C GLU A 124 -17.65 11.95 -2.12
N PHE A 125 -16.61 12.75 -2.35
CA PHE A 125 -15.27 12.38 -1.94
C PHE A 125 -15.10 12.50 -0.42
N ALA A 126 -14.36 11.55 0.17
CA ALA A 126 -13.85 11.72 1.52
C ALA A 126 -12.84 12.87 1.49
N SER A 127 -13.13 13.93 2.24
CA SER A 127 -12.28 15.11 2.29
C SER A 127 -12.26 15.75 3.67
N ILE A 128 -11.17 16.46 3.96
CA ILE A 128 -10.97 17.24 5.19
C ILE A 128 -10.56 18.68 4.83
N PRO A 129 -10.90 19.66 5.68
CA PRO A 129 -10.44 21.03 5.48
C PRO A 129 -8.93 21.10 5.69
N THR A 130 -8.20 21.66 4.72
CA THR A 130 -6.74 21.90 4.78
C THR A 130 -6.43 23.40 4.66
N THR A 131 -5.32 23.84 5.25
CA THR A 131 -4.90 25.26 5.34
C THR A 131 -3.61 25.53 4.61
#